data_AF-A0A7C1P611-F1
#
_entry.id   AF-A0A7C1P611-F1
#
_cell.length_a   1.000
_cell.length_b   1.000
_cell.length_c   1.000
_cell.angle_alpha   90.00
_cell.angle_beta   90.00
_cell.angle_gamma   90.00
#
_symmetry.space_group_name_H-M   'P 1'
#
loop_
_entity.id
_entity.type
_entity.pdbx_description
1 polymer ?
#
loop_
_entity_poly.entity_id
_entity_poly.type
_entity_poly.pdbx_seq_one_letter_code
_entity_poly.pdbx_strand_id
1 'polypeptide(L)'
;MLLPSSREAVVYKCNLHRGGIHLLETVRLLKAFAVHGDFKRLSEEALKENLLGKTSTHTIKAMLQAFRRRFLNPHPSLPPAALVARAVKAALPEVAKTHILFPYYLLSDALVADIYRELVLPQVSRGNGVLTRDAVLGFLEEKSRTHPELKKWAAYTKVRWARGMLAFLRDFGLLERAPGTKLRPLILQREAFAFYWLWLREQGLSFREARAHELWPLLQVSEPWFAELVFAGQKERWWRYEEAGGLVEFHTPFATVEEWLRSAVGFED
;
A
#
# COMPACT_ATOMS: atom_id res chain seq x y z
N MET A 1 30.48 -11.56 16.58
CA MET A 1 29.21 -12.21 16.18
C MET A 1 28.79 -11.55 14.87
N LEU A 2 28.47 -12.37 13.87
CA LEU A 2 28.54 -12.06 12.43
C LEU A 2 27.69 -10.86 12.00
N LEU A 3 28.31 -9.92 11.29
CA LEU A 3 27.62 -8.89 10.51
C LEU A 3 26.79 -9.59 9.42
N PRO A 4 25.50 -9.25 9.23
CA PRO A 4 24.76 -9.80 8.12
C PRO A 4 25.35 -9.28 6.80
N SER A 5 25.74 -10.27 6.00
CA SER A 5 26.07 -10.25 4.58
C SER A 5 25.34 -9.15 3.79
N SER A 6 26.09 -8.50 2.90
CA SER A 6 25.69 -7.62 1.80
C SER A 6 24.21 -7.77 1.39
N ARG A 7 23.38 -6.77 1.71
CA ARG A 7 22.10 -6.57 1.00
C ARG A 7 22.44 -6.44 -0.49
N GLU A 8 21.94 -7.35 -1.33
CA GLU A 8 21.99 -7.15 -2.79
C GLU A 8 21.51 -5.74 -3.11
N ALA A 9 22.27 -5.02 -3.95
CA ALA A 9 21.93 -3.66 -4.33
C ALA A 9 20.57 -3.65 -5.02
N VAL A 10 19.60 -2.95 -4.43
CA VAL A 10 18.24 -2.84 -4.97
C VAL A 10 18.30 -2.11 -6.30
N VAL A 11 17.87 -2.78 -7.37
CA VAL A 11 17.83 -2.20 -8.74
C VAL A 11 16.50 -1.47 -8.95
N TYR A 12 16.57 -0.18 -9.28
CA TYR A 12 15.38 0.61 -9.56
C TYR A 12 14.76 0.28 -10.92
N LYS A 13 13.42 0.25 -10.95
CA LYS A 13 12.63 -0.13 -12.13
C LYS A 13 11.73 1.02 -12.57
N CYS A 14 11.44 1.07 -13.87
CA CYS A 14 10.61 2.11 -14.46
C CYS A 14 9.11 1.73 -14.50
N ASN A 15 8.55 1.22 -13.39
CA ASN A 15 7.20 0.64 -13.44
C ASN A 15 6.09 1.69 -13.52
N LEU A 16 6.28 2.88 -12.94
CA LEU A 16 5.29 3.97 -12.98
C LEU A 16 5.11 4.59 -14.38
N HIS A 17 6.08 4.43 -15.28
CA HIS A 17 6.06 5.04 -16.62
C HIS A 17 4.98 4.45 -17.55
N ARG A 18 4.64 3.16 -17.39
CA ARG A 18 3.93 2.36 -18.41
C ARG A 18 2.40 2.30 -18.29
N GLY A 19 1.79 2.88 -17.26
CA GLY A 19 0.32 2.81 -17.12
C GLY A 19 -0.31 3.64 -15.99
N GLY A 20 0.47 4.17 -15.05
CA GLY A 20 -0.11 4.73 -13.83
C GLY A 20 -0.55 3.64 -12.85
N ILE A 21 -1.37 3.99 -11.86
CA ILE A 21 -1.77 3.09 -10.76
C ILE A 21 -2.86 2.10 -11.18
N HIS A 22 -3.83 2.54 -11.99
CA HIS A 22 -5.02 1.77 -12.36
C HIS A 22 -5.77 1.22 -11.14
N LEU A 23 -6.12 2.10 -10.19
CA LEU A 23 -6.74 1.69 -8.92
C LEU A 23 -8.10 1.00 -9.15
N LEU A 24 -8.93 1.59 -10.01
CA LEU A 24 -10.25 1.04 -10.35
C LEU A 24 -10.14 -0.33 -11.01
N GLU A 25 -9.25 -0.49 -11.99
CA GLU A 25 -9.01 -1.78 -12.63
C GLU A 25 -8.43 -2.80 -11.63
N THR A 26 -7.57 -2.36 -10.73
CA THR A 26 -7.01 -3.24 -9.67
C THR A 26 -8.08 -3.71 -8.70
N VAL A 27 -9.01 -2.84 -8.31
CA VAL A 27 -10.19 -3.22 -7.51
C VAL A 27 -11.05 -4.25 -8.25
N ARG A 28 -11.27 -4.09 -9.56
CA ARG A 28 -11.99 -5.10 -10.37
C ARG A 28 -11.26 -6.43 -10.39
N LEU A 29 -9.94 -6.43 -10.60
CA LEU A 29 -9.13 -7.64 -10.58
C LEU A 29 -9.15 -8.33 -9.21
N LEU A 30 -9.05 -7.57 -8.11
CA LEU A 30 -9.14 -8.12 -6.76
C LEU A 30 -10.52 -8.72 -6.48
N LYS A 31 -11.61 -8.08 -6.93
CA LYS A 31 -12.96 -8.62 -6.78
C LYS A 31 -13.14 -9.93 -7.55
N ALA A 32 -12.65 -10.02 -8.79
CA ALA A 32 -12.67 -11.28 -9.55
C ALA A 32 -11.78 -12.35 -8.88
N PHE A 33 -10.57 -11.98 -8.47
CA PHE A 33 -9.66 -12.88 -7.76
C PHE A 33 -10.25 -13.42 -6.45
N ALA A 34 -11.07 -12.63 -5.73
CA ALA A 34 -11.75 -13.08 -4.52
C ALA A 34 -12.66 -14.29 -4.76
N VAL A 35 -13.23 -14.43 -5.97
CA VAL A 35 -14.20 -15.49 -6.29
C VAL A 35 -13.52 -16.85 -6.51
N HIS A 36 -12.37 -16.88 -7.18
CA HIS A 36 -11.76 -18.14 -7.60
C HIS A 36 -10.31 -18.34 -7.17
N GLY A 37 -9.63 -17.32 -6.63
CA GLY A 37 -8.26 -17.42 -6.10
C GLY A 37 -7.18 -17.80 -7.11
N ASP A 38 -7.49 -17.82 -8.41
CA ASP A 38 -6.64 -18.35 -9.48
C ASP A 38 -6.23 -17.26 -10.48
N PHE A 39 -4.93 -16.95 -10.54
CA PHE A 39 -4.41 -15.96 -11.47
C PHE A 39 -4.57 -16.32 -12.95
N LYS A 40 -4.58 -17.63 -13.29
CA LYS A 40 -4.78 -18.07 -14.67
C LYS A 40 -6.19 -17.73 -15.12
N ARG A 41 -7.20 -18.10 -14.34
CA ARG A 41 -8.58 -17.73 -14.58
C ARG A 41 -8.78 -16.21 -14.61
N LEU A 42 -8.18 -15.47 -13.66
CA LEU A 42 -8.22 -14.00 -13.67
C LEU A 42 -7.69 -13.41 -14.98
N SER A 43 -6.60 -13.99 -15.49
CA SER A 43 -5.98 -13.55 -16.74
C SER A 43 -6.88 -13.86 -17.95
N GLU A 44 -7.58 -14.99 -17.94
CA GLU A 44 -8.54 -15.36 -18.98
C GLU A 44 -9.74 -14.40 -18.98
N GLU A 45 -10.35 -14.14 -17.82
CA GLU A 45 -11.47 -13.18 -17.68
C GLU A 45 -11.05 -11.76 -18.11
N ALA A 46 -9.84 -11.33 -17.74
CA ALA A 46 -9.32 -10.03 -18.15
C ALA A 46 -9.08 -9.90 -19.66
N LEU A 47 -8.58 -10.95 -20.32
CA LEU A 47 -8.19 -10.90 -21.73
C LEU A 47 -9.32 -11.27 -22.70
N LYS A 48 -10.20 -12.20 -22.31
CA LYS A 48 -11.23 -12.77 -23.17
C LYS A 48 -12.63 -12.23 -22.87
N GLU A 49 -12.92 -11.97 -21.59
CA GLU A 49 -14.25 -11.54 -21.13
C GLU A 49 -14.34 -10.03 -20.91
N ASN A 50 -13.28 -9.29 -21.25
CA ASN A 50 -13.21 -7.84 -21.16
C ASN A 50 -13.54 -7.30 -19.75
N LEU A 51 -13.15 -8.03 -18.69
CA LEU A 51 -13.36 -7.65 -17.28
C LEU A 51 -12.94 -6.20 -16.98
N LEU A 52 -11.89 -5.71 -17.66
CA LEU A 52 -11.33 -4.37 -17.44
C LEU A 52 -11.97 -3.29 -18.32
N GLY A 53 -12.81 -3.65 -19.29
CA GLY A 53 -13.39 -2.71 -20.26
C GLY A 53 -12.30 -2.04 -21.11
N LYS A 54 -11.23 -2.77 -21.45
CA LYS A 54 -10.07 -2.25 -22.20
C LYS A 54 -9.97 -2.95 -23.54
N THR A 55 -9.70 -2.19 -24.59
CA THR A 55 -9.55 -2.72 -25.95
C THR A 55 -8.13 -3.21 -26.24
N SER A 56 -7.13 -2.68 -25.53
CA SER A 56 -5.72 -3.00 -25.75
C SER A 56 -5.27 -4.21 -24.95
N THR A 57 -5.03 -5.33 -25.63
CA THR A 57 -4.40 -6.54 -25.06
C THR A 57 -3.06 -6.23 -24.39
N HIS A 58 -2.28 -5.32 -24.97
CA HIS A 58 -0.99 -4.91 -24.39
C HIS A 58 -1.19 -4.24 -23.03
N THR A 59 -2.18 -3.35 -22.92
CA THR A 59 -2.52 -2.66 -21.67
C THR A 59 -3.03 -3.65 -20.62
N ILE A 60 -3.90 -4.59 -21.00
CA ILE A 60 -4.40 -5.62 -20.09
C ILE A 60 -3.25 -6.48 -19.54
N LYS A 61 -2.34 -6.94 -20.41
CA LYS A 61 -1.15 -7.71 -19.98
C LYS A 61 -0.27 -6.91 -19.02
N ALA A 62 -0.07 -5.63 -19.27
CA ALA A 62 0.69 -4.75 -18.36
C ALA A 62 0.00 -4.60 -16.98
N MET A 63 -1.33 -4.49 -16.95
CA MET A 63 -2.12 -4.46 -15.71
C MET A 63 -2.01 -5.79 -14.93
N LEU A 64 -2.14 -6.93 -15.60
CA LEU A 64 -1.98 -8.26 -14.98
C LEU A 64 -0.56 -8.46 -14.43
N GLN A 65 0.47 -7.98 -15.13
CA GLN A 65 1.85 -8.03 -14.64
C GLN A 65 2.03 -7.16 -13.39
N ALA A 66 1.45 -5.96 -13.38
CA ALA A 66 1.46 -5.08 -12.21
C ALA A 66 0.71 -5.70 -11.02
N PHE A 67 -0.45 -6.33 -11.27
CA PHE A 67 -1.22 -7.07 -10.27
C PHE A 67 -0.39 -8.19 -9.65
N ARG A 68 0.23 -9.05 -10.48
CA ARG A 68 1.09 -10.14 -10.00
C ARG A 68 2.23 -9.63 -9.13
N ARG A 69 2.92 -8.56 -9.56
CA ARG A 69 4.00 -7.95 -8.78
C ARG A 69 3.52 -7.41 -7.42
N ARG A 70 2.33 -6.81 -7.36
CA ARG A 70 1.83 -6.17 -6.15
C ARG A 70 1.22 -7.16 -5.15
N PHE A 71 0.44 -8.11 -5.62
CA PHE A 71 -0.43 -8.92 -4.76
C PHE A 71 -0.03 -10.39 -4.69
N LEU A 72 0.49 -10.98 -5.76
CA LEU A 72 0.91 -12.39 -5.76
C LEU A 72 2.35 -12.59 -5.29
N ASN A 73 3.17 -11.54 -5.41
CA ASN A 73 4.51 -11.48 -4.86
C ASN A 73 4.65 -10.25 -3.94
N PRO A 74 3.80 -10.11 -2.90
CA PRO A 74 3.82 -8.93 -2.06
C PRO A 74 5.07 -8.90 -1.17
N HIS A 75 5.32 -7.75 -0.56
CA HIS A 75 6.31 -7.65 0.52
C HIS A 75 5.93 -8.63 1.65
N PRO A 76 6.89 -9.36 2.28
CA PRO A 76 6.57 -10.38 3.29
C PRO A 76 5.72 -9.88 4.47
N SER A 77 5.88 -8.61 4.83
CA SER A 77 5.13 -7.97 5.91
C SER A 77 3.67 -7.63 5.56
N LEU A 78 3.22 -7.90 4.32
CA LEU A 78 1.87 -7.60 3.85
C LEU A 78 0.99 -8.87 3.81
N PRO A 79 -0.32 -8.73 4.09
CA PRO A 79 -1.29 -9.79 3.88
C PRO A 79 -1.28 -10.40 2.46
N PRO A 80 -1.68 -11.67 2.30
CA PRO A 80 -1.76 -12.31 1.00
C PRO A 80 -2.90 -11.74 0.14
N ALA A 81 -2.79 -11.88 -1.19
CA ALA A 81 -3.78 -11.40 -2.16
C ALA A 81 -5.22 -11.81 -1.83
N ALA A 82 -5.42 -13.05 -1.35
CA ALA A 82 -6.75 -13.56 -1.02
C ALA A 82 -7.41 -12.72 0.08
N LEU A 83 -6.67 -12.33 1.11
CA LEU A 83 -7.20 -11.55 2.22
C LEU A 83 -7.50 -10.11 1.80
N VAL A 84 -6.64 -9.50 0.98
CA VAL A 84 -6.89 -8.17 0.39
C VAL A 84 -8.10 -8.17 -0.54
N ALA A 85 -8.23 -9.21 -1.37
CA ALA A 85 -9.34 -9.38 -2.28
C ALA A 85 -10.68 -9.43 -1.54
N ARG A 86 -10.73 -10.18 -0.43
CA ARG A 86 -11.88 -10.21 0.48
C ARG A 86 -12.15 -8.84 1.10
N ALA A 87 -11.14 -8.15 1.62
CA ALA A 87 -11.30 -6.81 2.18
C ALA A 87 -11.87 -5.80 1.16
N VAL A 88 -11.46 -5.89 -0.11
CA VAL A 88 -11.97 -5.02 -1.17
C VAL A 88 -13.44 -5.33 -1.53
N LYS A 89 -13.87 -6.60 -1.43
CA LYS A 89 -15.27 -7.02 -1.64
C LYS A 89 -16.15 -6.75 -0.40
N ALA A 90 -15.57 -6.72 0.80
CA ALA A 90 -16.29 -6.40 2.05
C ALA A 90 -16.89 -4.99 2.06
N ALA A 91 -17.89 -4.78 2.93
CA ALA A 91 -18.56 -3.50 3.12
C ALA A 91 -17.72 -2.44 3.87
N LEU A 92 -16.43 -2.35 3.53
CA LEU A 92 -15.54 -1.30 4.03
C LEU A 92 -15.78 0.04 3.32
N PRO A 93 -15.54 1.18 4.00
CA PRO A 93 -15.46 2.47 3.35
C PRO A 93 -14.42 2.48 2.22
N GLU A 94 -14.71 3.13 1.10
CA GLU A 94 -13.79 3.18 -0.06
C GLU A 94 -12.43 3.82 0.28
N VAL A 95 -12.42 4.78 1.22
CA VAL A 95 -11.17 5.37 1.73
C VAL A 95 -10.36 4.33 2.52
N ALA A 96 -11.01 3.48 3.32
CA ALA A 96 -10.32 2.40 4.03
C ALA A 96 -9.72 1.38 3.06
N LYS A 97 -10.47 0.98 2.02
CA LYS A 97 -9.95 0.12 0.94
C LYS A 97 -8.74 0.75 0.25
N THR A 98 -8.79 2.05 -0.03
CA THR A 98 -7.67 2.80 -0.62
C THR A 98 -6.44 2.77 0.29
N HIS A 99 -6.61 2.98 1.60
CA HIS A 99 -5.51 2.87 2.56
C HIS A 99 -4.97 1.44 2.69
N ILE A 100 -5.83 0.41 2.61
CA ILE A 100 -5.40 -0.99 2.55
C ILE A 100 -4.55 -1.24 1.30
N LEU A 101 -4.92 -0.68 0.14
CA LEU A 101 -4.16 -0.91 -1.09
C LEU A 101 -2.83 -0.15 -1.12
N PHE A 102 -2.70 0.96 -0.40
CA PHE A 102 -1.53 1.85 -0.49
C PHE A 102 -0.18 1.15 -0.26
N PRO A 103 0.05 0.37 0.82
CA PRO A 103 1.31 -0.34 1.02
C PRO A 103 1.68 -1.31 -0.10
N TYR A 104 0.71 -2.00 -0.72
CA TYR A 104 0.97 -2.91 -1.85
C TYR A 104 1.56 -2.19 -3.05
N TYR A 105 1.09 -0.96 -3.31
CA TYR A 105 1.65 -0.18 -4.39
C TYR A 105 3.02 0.37 -4.03
N LEU A 106 3.13 0.94 -2.84
CA LEU A 106 4.35 1.58 -2.35
C LEU A 106 5.52 0.59 -2.31
N LEU A 107 5.31 -0.59 -1.73
CA LEU A 107 6.36 -1.59 -1.52
C LEU A 107 6.64 -2.45 -2.76
N SER A 108 5.79 -2.40 -3.79
CA SER A 108 6.03 -3.12 -5.05
C SER A 108 7.10 -2.49 -5.95
N ASP A 109 7.57 -1.28 -5.63
CA ASP A 109 8.58 -0.54 -6.38
C ASP A 109 9.50 0.23 -5.44
N ALA A 110 10.76 -0.19 -5.35
CA ALA A 110 11.73 0.37 -4.44
C ALA A 110 11.96 1.88 -4.65
N LEU A 111 11.94 2.36 -5.89
CA LEU A 111 12.15 3.78 -6.17
C LEU A 111 10.97 4.62 -5.68
N VAL A 112 9.74 4.09 -5.78
CA VAL A 112 8.55 4.72 -5.22
C VAL A 112 8.64 4.78 -3.70
N ALA A 113 9.04 3.66 -3.07
CA ALA A 113 9.19 3.57 -1.63
C ALA A 113 10.26 4.55 -1.10
N ASP A 114 11.39 4.69 -1.78
CA ASP A 114 12.48 5.58 -1.36
C ASP A 114 12.11 7.05 -1.51
N ILE A 115 11.47 7.44 -2.63
CA ILE A 115 10.95 8.81 -2.76
C ILE A 115 9.90 9.11 -1.68
N TYR A 116 9.03 8.15 -1.40
CA TYR A 116 8.04 8.35 -0.35
C TYR A 116 8.70 8.58 1.02
N ARG A 117 9.68 7.75 1.38
CA ARG A 117 10.38 7.85 2.67
C ARG A 117 11.26 9.10 2.77
N GLU A 118 11.97 9.45 1.70
CA GLU A 118 13.02 10.47 1.74
C GLU A 118 12.54 11.86 1.30
N LEU A 119 11.51 11.94 0.44
CA LEU A 119 10.95 13.23 -0.01
C LEU A 119 9.56 13.51 0.55
N VAL A 120 8.68 12.51 0.67
CA VAL A 120 7.28 12.77 1.05
C VAL A 120 7.11 12.84 2.56
N LEU A 121 7.50 11.80 3.30
CA LEU A 121 7.31 11.74 4.75
C LEU A 121 7.93 12.94 5.50
N PRO A 122 9.17 13.38 5.20
CA PRO A 122 9.78 14.50 5.93
C PRO A 122 9.09 15.84 5.65
N GLN A 123 8.43 15.98 4.50
CA GLN A 123 7.69 17.19 4.12
C GLN A 123 6.31 17.21 4.76
N VAL A 124 5.63 16.06 4.82
CA VAL A 124 4.33 15.94 5.49
C VAL A 124 4.47 16.16 7.00
N SER A 125 5.50 15.62 7.64
CA SER A 125 5.72 15.80 9.08
C SER A 125 5.95 17.25 9.49
N ARG A 126 6.35 18.12 8.57
CA ARG A 126 6.50 19.57 8.79
C ARG A 126 5.20 20.37 8.61
N GLY A 127 4.10 19.72 8.20
CA GLY A 127 2.76 20.32 8.10
C GLY A 127 2.48 21.19 6.87
N ASN A 128 3.50 21.62 6.11
CA ASN A 128 3.35 22.46 4.91
C ASN A 128 4.19 21.96 3.71
N GLY A 129 4.29 20.64 3.58
CA GLY A 129 5.08 19.99 2.54
C GLY A 129 4.57 20.27 1.12
N VAL A 130 5.51 20.49 0.21
CA VAL A 130 5.26 20.61 -1.24
C VAL A 130 6.11 19.58 -1.96
N LEU A 131 5.53 18.88 -2.93
CA LEU A 131 6.27 18.01 -3.84
C LEU A 131 6.08 18.46 -5.28
N THR A 132 7.17 18.91 -5.88
CA THR A 132 7.20 19.32 -7.28
C THR A 132 7.82 18.22 -8.15
N ARG A 133 7.54 18.29 -9.45
CA ARG A 133 8.22 17.42 -10.43
C ARG A 133 9.73 17.59 -10.38
N ASP A 134 10.19 18.84 -10.23
CA ASP A 134 11.62 19.15 -10.27
C ASP A 134 12.34 18.64 -9.02
N ALA A 135 11.68 18.62 -7.85
CA ALA A 135 12.19 17.95 -6.66
C ALA A 135 12.38 16.44 -6.89
N VAL A 136 11.40 15.78 -7.53
CA VAL A 136 11.52 14.36 -7.90
C VAL A 136 12.64 14.13 -8.91
N LEU A 137 12.79 15.00 -9.92
CA LEU A 137 13.89 14.90 -10.89
C LEU A 137 15.26 15.09 -10.24
N GLY A 138 15.39 16.06 -9.33
CA GLY A 138 16.61 16.28 -8.55
C GLY A 138 16.97 15.07 -7.70
N PHE A 139 15.99 14.43 -7.07
CA PHE A 139 16.19 13.19 -6.33
C PHE A 139 16.68 12.05 -7.23
N LEU A 140 16.10 11.86 -8.41
CA LEU A 140 16.55 10.85 -9.37
C LEU A 140 17.99 11.10 -9.82
N GLU A 141 18.38 12.36 -9.99
CA GLU A 141 19.74 12.73 -10.35
C GLU A 141 20.74 12.44 -9.22
N GLU A 142 20.39 12.76 -7.98
CA GLU A 142 21.21 12.45 -6.81
C GLU A 142 21.38 10.93 -6.64
N LYS A 143 20.28 10.17 -6.67
CA LYS A 143 20.32 8.70 -6.56
C LYS A 143 21.09 8.05 -7.71
N SER A 144 21.18 8.69 -8.88
CA SER A 144 21.93 8.14 -10.01
C SER A 144 23.43 7.97 -9.71
N ARG A 145 23.97 8.69 -8.71
CA ARG A 145 25.36 8.56 -8.24
C ARG A 145 25.65 7.17 -7.68
N THR A 146 24.68 6.57 -6.98
CA THR A 146 24.79 5.24 -6.37
C THR A 146 23.99 4.17 -7.12
N HIS A 147 23.09 4.56 -8.03
CA HIS A 147 22.26 3.68 -8.87
C HIS A 147 22.51 3.93 -10.37
N PRO A 148 23.49 3.23 -10.98
CA PRO A 148 23.91 3.44 -12.37
C PRO A 148 22.78 3.21 -13.40
N GLU A 149 21.79 2.39 -13.09
CA GLU A 149 20.62 2.16 -13.94
C GLU A 149 19.80 3.43 -14.18
N LEU A 150 19.77 4.37 -13.22
CA LEU A 150 19.09 5.66 -13.39
C LEU A 150 19.85 6.57 -14.36
N LYS A 151 21.17 6.47 -14.44
CA LYS A 151 21.98 7.21 -15.44
C LYS A 151 21.66 6.76 -16.87
N LYS A 152 21.27 5.49 -17.05
CA LYS A 152 20.91 4.92 -18.35
C LYS A 152 19.52 5.38 -18.83
N TRP A 153 18.69 5.95 -17.96
CA TRP A 153 17.37 6.42 -18.34
C TRP A 153 17.47 7.71 -19.15
N ALA A 154 16.85 7.73 -20.34
CA ALA A 154 16.70 8.94 -21.11
C ALA A 154 15.96 10.03 -20.31
N ALA A 155 16.27 11.31 -20.56
CA ALA A 155 15.65 12.44 -19.86
C ALA A 155 14.12 12.39 -19.90
N TYR A 156 13.54 12.05 -21.05
CA TYR A 156 12.10 11.84 -21.21
C TYR A 156 11.53 10.78 -20.25
N THR A 157 12.26 9.69 -20.03
CA THR A 157 11.86 8.61 -19.11
C THR A 157 11.83 9.10 -17.67
N LYS A 158 12.85 9.85 -17.22
CA LYS A 158 12.89 10.46 -15.89
C LYS A 158 11.70 11.42 -15.69
N VAL A 159 11.42 12.28 -16.66
CA VAL A 159 10.28 13.22 -16.63
C VAL A 159 8.94 12.49 -16.54
N ARG A 160 8.75 11.45 -17.36
CA ARG A 160 7.51 10.68 -17.37
C ARG A 160 7.33 9.87 -16.08
N TRP A 161 8.42 9.33 -15.52
CA TRP A 161 8.40 8.66 -14.22
C TRP A 161 8.05 9.65 -13.10
N ALA A 162 8.65 10.85 -13.08
CA ALA A 162 8.36 11.88 -12.09
C ALA A 162 6.88 12.30 -12.11
N ARG A 163 6.29 12.47 -13.31
CA ARG A 163 4.84 12.70 -13.47
C ARG A 163 4.02 11.54 -12.93
N GLY A 164 4.44 10.31 -13.20
CA GLY A 164 3.83 9.09 -12.66
C GLY A 164 3.85 9.06 -11.13
N MET A 165 4.92 9.51 -10.48
CA MET A 165 5.00 9.60 -9.03
C MET A 165 4.02 10.63 -8.44
N LEU A 166 3.90 11.80 -9.07
CA LEU A 166 2.92 12.81 -8.64
C LEU A 166 1.47 12.33 -8.85
N ALA A 167 1.19 11.68 -9.99
CA ALA A 167 -0.09 11.03 -10.21
C ALA A 167 -0.34 9.94 -9.15
N PHE A 168 0.70 9.19 -8.79
CA PHE A 168 0.61 8.14 -7.78
C PHE A 168 0.09 8.68 -6.45
N LEU A 169 0.69 9.76 -5.96
CA LEU A 169 0.27 10.39 -4.70
C LEU A 169 -1.15 10.98 -4.80
N ARG A 170 -1.58 11.48 -5.96
CA ARG A 170 -2.94 12.02 -6.15
C ARG A 170 -4.01 10.95 -6.09
N ASP A 171 -3.78 9.81 -6.72
CA ASP A 171 -4.75 8.71 -6.72
C ASP A 171 -4.98 8.15 -5.30
N PHE A 172 -3.97 8.26 -4.42
CA PHE A 172 -4.08 7.93 -2.99
C PHE A 172 -4.45 9.13 -2.10
N GLY A 173 -4.77 10.29 -2.67
CA GLY A 173 -5.20 11.48 -1.91
C GLY A 173 -4.09 12.21 -1.14
N LEU A 174 -2.83 11.87 -1.37
CA LEU A 174 -1.65 12.40 -0.66
C LEU A 174 -1.05 13.65 -1.31
N LEU A 175 -1.57 14.06 -2.48
CA LEU A 175 -1.19 15.27 -3.18
C LEU A 175 -2.44 15.96 -3.72
N GLU A 176 -2.46 17.29 -3.72
CA GLU A 176 -3.54 18.06 -4.33
C GLU A 176 -3.79 17.70 -5.79
N ARG A 177 -5.03 17.91 -6.23
CA ARG A 177 -5.43 17.75 -7.63
C ARG A 177 -4.53 18.60 -8.52
N ALA A 178 -4.18 18.07 -9.70
CA ALA A 178 -3.34 18.79 -10.65
C ALA A 178 -3.98 20.15 -11.01
N PRO A 179 -3.19 21.23 -11.13
CA PRO A 179 -1.72 21.27 -11.10
C PRO A 179 -1.09 21.42 -9.70
N GLY A 180 -1.87 21.31 -8.61
CA GLY A 180 -1.40 21.47 -7.23
C GLY A 180 -0.24 20.55 -6.83
N THR A 181 0.59 21.06 -5.93
CA THR A 181 1.83 20.43 -5.45
C THR A 181 1.89 20.29 -3.93
N LYS A 182 0.88 20.79 -3.20
CA LYS A 182 0.82 20.65 -1.74
C LYS A 182 0.52 19.20 -1.37
N LEU A 183 1.33 18.66 -0.46
CA LEU A 183 1.14 17.34 0.11
C LEU A 183 0.01 17.35 1.14
N ARG A 184 -0.69 16.22 1.25
CA ARG A 184 -1.74 15.99 2.24
C ARG A 184 -1.35 14.80 3.12
N PRO A 185 -1.53 14.90 4.46
CA PRO A 185 -1.26 13.78 5.34
C PRO A 185 -2.24 12.64 5.06
N LEU A 186 -1.77 11.40 5.21
CA LEU A 186 -2.61 10.21 5.21
C LEU A 186 -3.24 10.09 6.60
N ILE A 187 -4.54 10.31 6.71
CA ILE A 187 -5.28 10.08 7.95
C ILE A 187 -5.87 8.66 7.89
N LEU A 188 -5.13 7.70 8.45
CA LEU A 188 -5.48 6.28 8.35
C LEU A 188 -6.88 6.03 8.95
N GLN A 189 -7.71 5.28 8.23
CA GLN A 189 -9.05 4.91 8.68
C GLN A 189 -8.97 3.72 9.64
N ARG A 190 -9.84 3.70 10.65
CA ARG A 190 -9.86 2.66 11.69
C ARG A 190 -10.00 1.25 11.14
N GLU A 191 -10.75 1.05 10.06
CA GLU A 191 -10.93 -0.25 9.43
C GLU A 191 -9.66 -0.72 8.71
N ALA A 192 -8.95 0.21 8.05
CA ALA A 192 -7.67 -0.09 7.43
C ALA A 192 -6.59 -0.39 8.49
N PHE A 193 -6.61 0.34 9.60
CA PHE A 193 -5.80 0.03 10.77
C PHE A 193 -6.12 -1.37 11.33
N ALA A 194 -7.39 -1.68 11.58
CA ALA A 194 -7.83 -2.97 12.09
C ALA A 194 -7.42 -4.12 11.18
N PHE A 195 -7.55 -3.96 9.86
CA PHE A 195 -7.12 -4.96 8.88
C PHE A 195 -5.64 -5.34 9.05
N TYR A 196 -4.75 -4.34 9.12
CA TYR A 196 -3.32 -4.59 9.31
C TYR A 196 -2.98 -5.03 10.73
N TRP A 197 -3.62 -4.43 11.73
CA TRP A 197 -3.39 -4.74 13.13
C TRP A 197 -3.72 -6.20 13.42
N LEU A 198 -4.92 -6.64 13.06
CA LEU A 198 -5.36 -8.03 13.25
C LEU A 198 -4.51 -9.00 12.42
N TRP A 199 -4.07 -8.62 11.21
CA TRP A 199 -3.14 -9.43 10.42
C TRP A 199 -1.84 -9.68 11.19
N LEU A 200 -1.23 -8.63 11.73
CA LEU A 200 0.01 -8.76 12.50
C LEU A 200 -0.18 -9.63 13.75
N ARG A 201 -1.34 -9.50 14.42
CA ARG A 201 -1.67 -10.34 15.58
C ARG A 201 -1.90 -11.80 15.18
N GLU A 202 -2.55 -12.06 14.05
CA GLU A 202 -2.74 -13.40 13.47
C GLU A 202 -1.40 -14.04 13.11
N GLN A 203 -0.41 -13.26 12.68
CA GLN A 203 0.98 -13.71 12.47
C GLN A 203 1.75 -13.98 13.77
N GLY A 204 1.11 -13.87 14.94
CA GLY A 204 1.70 -14.18 16.24
C GLY A 204 2.58 -13.07 16.83
N LEU A 205 2.59 -11.87 16.24
CA LEU A 205 3.32 -10.75 16.83
C LEU A 205 2.68 -10.36 18.17
N SER A 206 3.52 -10.15 19.17
CA SER A 206 3.09 -9.53 20.43
C SER A 206 2.55 -8.12 20.18
N PHE A 207 1.81 -7.57 21.15
CA PHE A 207 1.31 -6.20 21.05
C PHE A 207 2.44 -5.19 20.76
N ARG A 208 3.59 -5.35 21.43
CA ARG A 208 4.76 -4.47 21.29
C ARG A 208 5.39 -4.58 19.90
N GLU A 209 5.57 -5.79 19.39
CA GLU A 209 6.12 -6.02 18.05
C GLU A 209 5.16 -5.50 16.97
N ALA A 210 3.87 -5.79 17.11
CA ALA A 210 2.84 -5.29 16.20
C ALA A 210 2.82 -3.75 16.22
N ARG A 211 2.92 -3.10 17.39
CA ARG A 211 2.97 -1.63 17.52
C ARG A 211 4.24 -1.02 16.92
N ALA A 212 5.37 -1.70 16.97
CA ALA A 212 6.65 -1.22 16.42
C ALA A 212 6.81 -1.52 14.91
N HIS A 213 5.80 -2.09 14.26
CA HIS A 213 5.91 -2.58 12.90
C HIS A 213 6.14 -1.47 11.85
N GLU A 214 6.92 -1.77 10.82
CA GLU A 214 7.37 -0.82 9.80
C GLU A 214 6.23 -0.24 8.92
N LEU A 215 5.03 -0.83 8.98
CA LEU A 215 3.87 -0.34 8.24
C LEU A 215 3.35 0.99 8.80
N TRP A 216 3.46 1.22 10.11
CA TRP A 216 2.86 2.40 10.74
C TRP A 216 3.45 3.72 10.26
N PRO A 217 4.79 3.86 10.14
CA PRO A 217 5.37 5.04 9.51
C PRO A 217 4.95 5.23 8.04
N LEU A 218 4.80 4.14 7.29
CA LEU A 218 4.35 4.21 5.88
C LEU A 218 2.90 4.68 5.76
N LEU A 219 2.07 4.29 6.72
CA LEU A 219 0.67 4.73 6.85
C LEU A 219 0.54 6.03 7.65
N GLN A 220 1.64 6.71 7.96
CA GLN A 220 1.71 7.97 8.70
C GLN A 220 1.02 7.93 10.08
N VAL A 221 1.01 6.77 10.73
CA VAL A 221 0.44 6.60 12.06
C VAL A 221 1.46 7.08 13.10
N SER A 222 1.17 8.21 13.74
CA SER A 222 1.92 8.70 14.89
C SER A 222 1.50 7.97 16.16
N GLU A 223 2.30 8.04 17.22
CA GLU A 223 1.96 7.42 18.51
C GLU A 223 0.60 7.89 19.09
N PRO A 224 0.26 9.20 19.09
CA PRO A 224 -1.07 9.62 19.51
C PRO A 224 -2.17 9.05 18.63
N TRP A 225 -1.96 9.01 17.30
CA TRP A 225 -2.96 8.49 16.38
C TRP A 225 -3.13 6.98 16.49
N PHE A 226 -2.07 6.25 16.77
CA PHE A 226 -2.11 4.82 17.06
C PHE A 226 -3.04 4.53 18.25
N ALA A 227 -2.88 5.26 19.36
CA ALA A 227 -3.73 5.10 20.54
C ALA A 227 -5.21 5.35 20.21
N GLU A 228 -5.51 6.44 19.48
CA GLU A 228 -6.86 6.74 19.01
C GLU A 228 -7.46 5.61 18.15
N LEU A 229 -6.67 5.03 17.24
CA LEU A 229 -7.10 3.91 16.39
C LEU A 229 -7.38 2.64 17.19
N VAL A 230 -6.56 2.36 18.22
CA VAL A 230 -6.79 1.24 19.15
C VAL A 230 -8.08 1.46 19.94
N PHE A 231 -8.31 2.66 20.47
CA PHE A 231 -9.57 2.99 21.16
C PHE A 231 -10.78 2.95 20.22
N ALA A 232 -10.63 3.39 18.98
CA ALA A 232 -11.69 3.34 17.98
C ALA A 232 -12.14 1.90 17.72
N GLY A 233 -11.21 0.96 17.52
CA GLY A 233 -11.60 -0.44 17.32
C GLY A 233 -12.18 -1.10 18.58
N GLN A 234 -11.80 -0.66 19.78
CA GLN A 234 -12.47 -1.09 21.01
C GLN A 234 -13.94 -0.62 21.05
N LYS A 235 -14.22 0.63 20.66
CA LYS A 235 -15.60 1.14 20.56
C LYS A 235 -16.46 0.34 19.58
N GLU A 236 -15.85 -0.11 18.49
CA GLU A 236 -16.48 -1.00 17.49
C GLU A 236 -16.56 -2.47 17.94
N ARG A 237 -16.11 -2.77 19.18
CA ARG A 237 -16.05 -4.12 19.77
C ARG A 237 -15.17 -5.09 18.98
N TRP A 238 -14.20 -4.57 18.22
CA TRP A 238 -13.28 -5.42 17.47
C TRP A 238 -12.21 -6.07 18.36
N TRP A 239 -11.98 -5.48 19.53
CA TRP A 239 -11.09 -5.98 20.57
C TRP A 239 -11.39 -5.29 21.91
N ARG A 240 -10.76 -5.78 22.96
CA ARG A 240 -10.60 -5.13 24.26
C ARG A 240 -9.11 -4.83 24.46
N TYR A 241 -8.83 -3.65 24.98
CA TYR A 241 -7.52 -3.10 25.21
C TYR A 241 -7.50 -2.41 26.57
N GLU A 242 -6.57 -2.86 27.43
CA GLU A 242 -6.28 -2.23 28.70
C GLU A 242 -4.76 -2.06 28.85
N GLU A 243 -4.33 -0.89 29.30
CA GLU A 243 -2.94 -0.60 29.58
C GLU A 243 -2.82 0.05 30.96
N ALA A 244 -2.13 -0.64 31.87
CA ALA A 244 -1.91 -0.16 33.24
C ALA A 244 -0.52 -0.57 33.71
N GLY A 245 0.26 0.38 34.24
CA GLY A 245 1.58 0.11 34.80
C GLY A 245 2.58 -0.53 33.81
N GLY A 246 2.40 -0.31 32.49
CA GLY A 246 3.23 -0.90 31.44
C GLY A 246 2.85 -2.34 31.06
N LEU A 247 1.85 -2.94 31.70
CA LEU A 247 1.21 -4.16 31.25
C LEU A 247 0.15 -3.81 30.21
N VAL A 248 0.19 -4.50 29.07
CA VAL A 248 -0.82 -4.37 28.02
C VAL A 248 -1.59 -5.66 27.91
N GLU A 249 -2.90 -5.59 28.15
CA GLU A 249 -3.84 -6.66 27.86
C GLU A 249 -4.60 -6.32 26.57
N PHE A 250 -4.51 -7.22 25.60
CA PHE A 250 -5.22 -7.07 24.33
C PHE A 250 -5.87 -8.40 23.95
N HIS A 251 -7.18 -8.38 23.83
CA HIS A 251 -8.00 -9.54 23.45
C HIS A 251 -8.90 -9.18 22.27
N THR A 252 -8.86 -9.98 21.21
CA THR A 252 -9.79 -9.87 20.08
C THR A 252 -10.66 -11.12 20.00
N PRO A 253 -11.97 -11.01 19.71
CA PRO A 253 -12.84 -12.17 19.54
C PRO A 253 -12.64 -12.89 18.20
N PHE A 254 -11.85 -12.32 17.28
CA PHE A 254 -11.61 -12.92 15.96
C PHE A 254 -10.28 -13.67 15.96
N ALA A 255 -10.32 -14.93 15.54
CA ALA A 255 -9.13 -15.75 15.37
C ALA A 255 -8.32 -15.32 14.12
N THR A 256 -9.00 -14.78 13.10
CA THR A 256 -8.38 -14.34 11.84
C THR A 256 -8.96 -13.02 11.34
N VAL A 257 -8.21 -12.34 10.47
CA VAL A 257 -8.70 -11.15 9.76
C VAL A 257 -9.92 -11.49 8.89
N GLU A 258 -9.96 -12.69 8.32
CA GLU A 258 -11.11 -13.16 7.54
C GLU A 258 -12.38 -13.23 8.39
N GLU A 259 -12.27 -13.77 9.60
CA GLU A 259 -13.40 -13.84 10.54
C GLU A 259 -13.89 -12.43 10.93
N TRP A 260 -12.96 -11.48 11.14
CA TRP A 260 -13.31 -10.08 11.37
C TRP A 260 -14.05 -9.47 10.17
N LEU A 261 -13.56 -9.67 8.94
CA LEU A 261 -14.21 -9.17 7.73
C LEU A 261 -15.63 -9.73 7.58
N ARG A 262 -15.82 -11.03 7.85
CA ARG A 262 -17.14 -11.67 7.77
C ARG A 262 -18.09 -11.17 8.84
N SER A 263 -17.64 -11.16 10.10
CA SER A 263 -18.52 -11.02 11.26
C SER A 263 -18.74 -9.57 11.70
N ALA A 264 -17.75 -8.70 11.51
CA ALA A 264 -17.80 -7.32 12.01
C ALA A 264 -17.98 -6.28 10.90
N VAL A 265 -17.60 -6.61 9.66
CA VAL A 265 -17.67 -5.67 8.53
C VAL A 265 -18.81 -6.01 7.56
N GLY A 266 -19.14 -7.30 7.40
CA GLY A 266 -20.12 -7.75 6.41
C GLY A 266 -19.43 -8.13 5.09
N PHE A 267 -18.95 -9.37 5.04
CA PHE A 267 -18.41 -10.01 3.85
C PHE A 267 -19.10 -11.37 3.66
N GLU A 268 -19.83 -11.52 2.56
CA GLU A 268 -20.43 -12.79 2.13
C GLU A 268 -19.57 -13.40 1.01
N ASP A 269 -19.39 -14.73 1.05
CA ASP A 269 -18.53 -15.48 0.12
C ASP A 269 -18.98 -15.38 -1.35
#